data_AF-A0A0C2W436-F1
#
_entry.id   AF-A0A0C2W436-F1
#
_cell.length_a   1.000
_cell.length_b   1.000
_cell.length_c   1.000
_cell.angle_alpha   90.00
_cell.angle_beta   90.00
_cell.angle_gamma   90.00
#
_symmetry.space_group_name_H-M   'P 1'
#
loop_
_entity.id
_entity.type
_entity.pdbx_description
1 polymer ?
#
loop_
_entity_poly.entity_id
_entity_poly.type
_entity_poly.pdbx_seq_one_letter_code
_entity_poly.pdbx_strand_id
1 'polypeptide(L)'
;MNDHHDALTYLRKESVDIYNRLHSIEEDIHFVQHVRAAYPNYPIFPNLRCGAWYTNPELDVPVYFKSTDGHFNNWSFNLRRANLHLLPVLEKHRGYVSFIHIFHVNVCRIILVDSTRSGKRMPDAFSKTVPIWCAVINRAVCQEWDTRLYTPPGSVSVQEHYQIEKRIDGWVGSLVVSADHLAMVL
;
A
#
# COMPACT_ATOMS: atom_id res chain seq x y z
N MET A 1 37.42 -24.32 -17.33
CA MET A 1 35.96 -24.48 -17.20
C MET A 1 35.44 -23.78 -15.92
N ASN A 2 35.83 -22.52 -15.66
CA ASN A 2 35.36 -21.76 -14.48
C ASN A 2 35.12 -20.25 -14.74
N ASP A 3 35.65 -19.70 -15.84
CA ASP A 3 35.56 -18.26 -16.15
C ASP A 3 34.13 -17.67 -16.16
N HIS A 4 33.17 -18.39 -16.73
CA HIS A 4 31.79 -17.88 -16.79
C HIS A 4 31.12 -17.82 -15.40
N HIS A 5 31.43 -18.77 -14.52
CA HIS A 5 30.91 -18.77 -13.16
C HIS A 5 31.56 -17.67 -12.31
N ASP A 6 32.86 -17.48 -12.49
CA ASP A 6 33.63 -16.43 -11.81
C ASP A 6 33.22 -15.03 -12.29
N ALA A 7 32.99 -14.83 -13.59
CA ALA A 7 32.47 -13.59 -14.16
C ALA A 7 31.06 -13.24 -13.64
N LEU A 8 30.13 -14.21 -13.59
CA LEU A 8 28.79 -13.99 -13.02
C LEU A 8 28.84 -13.69 -11.52
N THR A 9 29.78 -14.30 -10.79
CA THR A 9 29.98 -14.05 -9.36
C THR A 9 30.55 -12.65 -9.13
N TYR A 10 31.47 -12.20 -9.98
CA TYR A 10 32.04 -10.86 -9.94
C TYR A 10 30.98 -9.79 -10.25
N LEU A 11 30.20 -9.98 -11.33
CA LEU A 11 29.08 -9.10 -11.68
C LEU A 11 28.02 -9.02 -10.57
N ARG A 12 27.75 -10.14 -9.89
CA ARG A 12 26.86 -10.16 -8.72
C ARG A 12 27.44 -9.41 -7.52
N LYS A 13 28.76 -9.35 -7.36
CA LYS A 13 29.38 -8.59 -6.26
C LYS A 13 29.36 -7.09 -6.56
N GLU A 14 29.67 -6.70 -7.80
CA GLU A 14 29.57 -5.31 -8.24
C GLU A 14 28.14 -4.80 -8.15
N SER A 15 27.13 -5.56 -8.59
CA SER A 15 25.74 -5.10 -8.57
C SER A 15 25.15 -4.85 -7.17
N VAL A 16 25.82 -5.29 -6.10
CA VAL A 16 25.46 -5.00 -4.71
C VAL A 16 26.50 -4.14 -3.97
N ASP A 17 27.44 -3.55 -4.69
CA ASP A 17 28.34 -2.55 -4.12
C ASP A 17 27.58 -1.28 -3.69
N ILE A 18 28.26 -0.43 -2.94
CA ILE A 18 27.65 0.78 -2.36
C ILE A 18 27.21 1.74 -3.47
N TYR A 19 28.01 1.87 -4.53
CA TYR A 19 27.73 2.77 -5.64
C TYR A 19 26.42 2.39 -6.34
N ASN A 20 26.28 1.13 -6.75
CA ASN A 20 25.09 0.64 -7.44
C ASN A 20 23.84 0.68 -6.55
N ARG A 21 23.99 0.48 -5.24
CA ARG A 21 22.88 0.67 -4.28
C ARG A 21 22.42 2.11 -4.18
N LEU A 22 23.34 3.06 -4.07
CA LEU A 22 23.01 4.48 -3.99
C LEU A 22 22.42 4.97 -5.32
N HIS A 23 22.99 4.54 -6.44
CA HIS A 23 22.48 4.88 -7.76
C HIS A 23 21.07 4.33 -8.00
N SER A 24 20.81 3.08 -7.60
CA SER A 24 19.46 2.51 -7.65
C SER A 24 18.45 3.28 -6.79
N ILE A 25 18.85 3.78 -5.61
CA ILE A 25 17.99 4.62 -4.77
C ILE A 25 17.70 5.97 -5.46
N GLU A 26 18.70 6.58 -6.08
CA GLU A 26 18.55 7.83 -6.83
C GLU A 26 17.61 7.69 -8.03
N GLU A 27 17.73 6.59 -8.78
CA GLU A 27 16.81 6.26 -9.88
C GLU A 27 15.36 6.11 -9.38
N ASP A 28 15.15 5.40 -8.26
CA ASP A 28 13.83 5.24 -7.64
C ASP A 28 13.25 6.58 -7.16
N ILE A 29 14.08 7.48 -6.60
CA ILE A 29 13.68 8.85 -6.25
C ILE A 29 13.18 9.61 -7.48
N HIS A 30 13.94 9.57 -8.58
CA HIS A 30 13.54 10.23 -9.83
C HIS A 30 12.25 9.65 -10.40
N PHE A 31 12.07 8.33 -10.32
CA PHE A 31 10.82 7.69 -10.72
C PHE A 31 9.63 8.20 -9.89
N VAL A 32 9.75 8.25 -8.57
CA VAL A 32 8.68 8.76 -7.69
C VAL A 32 8.36 10.23 -7.99
N GLN A 33 9.38 11.07 -8.24
CA GLN A 33 9.19 12.46 -8.67
C GLN A 33 8.46 12.57 -10.00
N HIS A 34 8.81 11.72 -10.97
CA HIS A 34 8.13 11.67 -12.27
C HIS A 34 6.65 11.31 -12.11
N VAL A 35 6.33 10.31 -11.28
CA VAL A 35 4.94 9.92 -10.95
C VAL A 35 4.19 11.08 -10.28
N ARG A 36 4.84 11.78 -9.33
CA ARG A 36 4.25 12.97 -8.68
C ARG A 36 3.89 14.05 -9.69
N ALA A 37 4.79 14.33 -10.63
CA ALA A 37 4.56 15.33 -11.66
C ALA A 37 3.43 14.92 -12.63
N ALA A 38 3.28 13.62 -12.91
CA ALA A 38 2.21 13.10 -13.76
C ALA A 38 0.83 13.14 -13.07
N TYR A 39 0.78 13.07 -11.73
CA TYR A 39 -0.46 13.04 -10.94
C TYR A 39 -0.45 14.10 -9.83
N PRO A 40 -0.41 15.40 -10.18
CA PRO A 40 -0.19 16.47 -9.20
C PRO A 40 -1.30 16.61 -8.15
N ASN A 41 -2.50 16.09 -8.45
CA ASN A 41 -3.67 16.17 -7.58
C ASN A 41 -3.81 14.98 -6.64
N TYR A 42 -2.95 13.95 -6.75
CA TYR A 42 -3.03 12.76 -5.89
C TYR A 42 -1.98 12.88 -4.77
N PRO A 43 -2.40 12.91 -3.49
CA PRO A 43 -1.46 12.92 -2.39
C PRO A 43 -0.61 11.64 -2.41
N ILE A 44 0.68 11.82 -2.15
CA ILE A 44 1.66 10.75 -2.07
C ILE A 44 1.87 10.38 -0.61
N PHE A 45 1.81 9.08 -0.32
CA PHE A 45 2.08 8.55 1.01
C PHE A 45 3.20 7.50 0.94
N PRO A 46 4.37 7.80 1.49
CA PRO A 46 5.42 6.80 1.64
C PRO A 46 5.07 5.80 2.73
N ASN A 47 5.24 4.51 2.44
CA ASN A 47 5.24 3.49 3.48
C ASN A 47 6.52 3.60 4.32
N LEU A 48 6.37 3.82 5.63
CA LEU A 48 7.43 4.25 6.58
C LEU A 48 8.70 3.39 6.62
N ARG A 49 8.68 2.16 6.11
CA ARG A 49 9.84 1.27 6.11
C ARG A 49 10.69 1.40 4.86
N CYS A 50 10.07 1.24 3.70
CA CYS A 50 10.81 1.24 2.43
C CYS A 50 10.46 2.44 1.58
N GLY A 51 9.18 2.77 1.43
CA GLY A 51 8.73 3.91 0.61
C GLY A 51 9.33 5.25 1.03
N ALA A 52 9.58 5.44 2.32
CA ALA A 52 10.15 6.68 2.86
C ALA A 52 11.56 7.00 2.34
N TRP A 53 12.29 6.03 1.79
CA TRP A 53 13.61 6.28 1.18
C TRP A 53 13.52 7.12 -0.11
N TYR A 54 12.34 7.18 -0.74
CA TYR A 54 12.18 7.72 -2.09
C TYR A 54 11.34 9.00 -2.15
N THR A 55 10.94 9.54 -1.00
CA THR A 55 10.02 10.68 -0.86
C THR A 55 10.65 11.78 -0.02
N ASN A 56 10.12 13.00 -0.11
CA ASN A 56 10.62 14.11 0.72
C ASN A 56 9.97 14.06 2.11
N PRO A 57 10.73 13.82 3.20
CA PRO A 57 10.18 13.70 4.55
C PRO A 57 9.55 14.99 5.10
N GLU A 58 9.87 16.16 4.53
CA GLU A 58 9.28 17.44 4.93
C GLU A 58 7.91 17.68 4.30
N LEU A 59 7.63 17.02 3.18
CA LEU A 59 6.42 17.22 2.39
C LEU A 59 5.38 16.12 2.58
N ASP A 60 5.85 14.88 2.80
CA ASP A 60 5.01 13.70 2.66
C ASP A 60 4.76 13.04 4.02
N VAL A 61 3.49 12.95 4.42
CA VAL A 61 3.07 12.25 5.65
C VAL A 61 3.14 10.75 5.40
N PRO A 62 3.88 9.97 6.21
CA PRO A 62 4.01 8.55 5.95
C PRO A 62 2.79 7.75 6.41
N VAL A 63 2.64 6.57 5.82
CA VAL A 63 1.72 5.50 6.25
C VAL A 63 2.52 4.32 6.76
N TYR A 64 1.87 3.42 7.49
CA TYR A 64 2.53 2.23 8.00
C TYR A 64 1.76 0.95 7.68
N PHE A 65 1.95 0.43 6.46
CA PHE A 65 1.46 -0.88 6.03
C PHE A 65 2.56 -1.92 6.19
N LYS A 66 2.53 -2.70 7.26
CA LYS A 66 3.57 -3.70 7.54
C LYS A 66 3.32 -4.97 6.73
N SER A 67 4.24 -5.32 5.83
CA SER A 67 4.13 -6.52 4.97
C SER A 67 3.92 -7.83 5.72
N THR A 68 4.45 -7.96 6.95
CA THR A 68 4.28 -9.17 7.77
C THR A 68 2.83 -9.45 8.13
N ASP A 69 2.00 -8.41 8.16
CA ASP A 69 0.58 -8.50 8.48
C ASP A 69 -0.24 -9.03 7.28
N GLY A 70 0.42 -9.24 6.13
CA GLY A 70 -0.12 -9.89 4.94
C GLY A 70 0.63 -11.17 4.55
N HIS A 71 1.47 -11.74 5.42
CA HIS A 71 2.14 -13.00 5.10
C HIS A 71 1.15 -14.17 5.08
N PHE A 72 1.44 -15.19 4.28
CA PHE A 72 0.62 -16.40 4.23
C PHE A 72 0.46 -16.99 5.64
N ASN A 73 -0.78 -17.35 6.01
CA ASN A 73 -1.18 -17.78 7.35
C ASN A 73 -0.95 -16.77 8.50
N ASN A 74 -0.51 -15.56 8.20
CA ASN A 74 -0.31 -14.48 9.17
C ASN A 74 -0.91 -13.17 8.64
N TRP A 75 -2.23 -13.14 8.55
CA TRP A 75 -3.00 -11.95 8.19
C TRP A 75 -3.53 -11.27 9.45
N SER A 76 -3.34 -9.95 9.56
CA SER A 76 -3.81 -9.19 10.71
C SER A 76 -4.12 -7.74 10.36
N PHE A 77 -5.05 -7.14 11.11
CA PHE A 77 -5.30 -5.70 11.10
C PHE A 77 -4.84 -5.11 12.43
N ASN A 78 -3.75 -4.34 12.42
CA ASN A 78 -3.17 -3.77 13.64
C ASN A 78 -3.82 -2.43 13.97
N LEU A 79 -4.57 -2.36 15.08
CA LEU A 79 -5.28 -1.15 15.51
C LEU A 79 -4.36 0.04 15.79
N ARG A 80 -3.13 -0.19 16.27
CA ARG A 80 -2.14 0.90 16.50
C ARG A 80 -1.58 1.47 15.21
N ARG A 81 -1.69 0.73 14.09
CA ARG A 81 -1.23 1.13 12.76
C ARG A 81 -2.38 1.18 11.75
N ALA A 82 -3.57 1.52 12.24
CA ALA A 82 -4.77 1.55 11.41
C ALA A 82 -4.77 2.69 10.38
N ASN A 83 -3.72 3.51 10.28
CA ASN A 83 -3.59 4.60 9.31
C ASN A 83 -4.83 5.52 9.23
N LEU A 84 -5.55 5.73 10.35
CA LEU A 84 -6.79 6.51 10.38
C LEU A 84 -6.56 8.00 10.09
N HIS A 85 -5.32 8.48 10.24
CA HIS A 85 -4.91 9.82 9.82
C HIS A 85 -5.06 10.05 8.31
N LEU A 86 -5.21 8.98 7.50
CA LEU A 86 -5.56 9.10 6.10
C LEU A 86 -6.98 9.61 5.89
N LEU A 87 -7.93 9.29 6.78
CA LEU A 87 -9.35 9.57 6.52
C LEU A 87 -9.65 11.07 6.28
N PRO A 88 -9.14 12.01 7.10
CA PRO A 88 -9.36 13.44 6.86
C PRO A 88 -8.67 13.94 5.58
N VAL A 89 -7.55 13.31 5.18
CA VAL A 89 -6.87 13.67 3.92
C VAL A 89 -7.66 13.14 2.73
N LEU A 90 -8.15 11.91 2.81
CA LEU A 90 -9.00 11.30 1.78
C LEU A 90 -10.31 12.09 1.59
N GLU A 91 -10.87 12.62 2.68
CA GLU A 91 -12.05 13.49 2.65
C GLU A 91 -11.76 14.82 1.92
N LYS A 92 -10.66 15.50 2.26
CA LYS A 92 -10.26 16.77 1.62
C LYS A 92 -9.95 16.60 0.14
N HIS A 93 -9.42 15.44 -0.25
CA HIS A 93 -9.11 15.10 -1.64
C HIS A 93 -10.24 14.32 -2.34
N ARG A 94 -11.49 14.44 -1.87
CA ARG A 94 -12.66 13.96 -2.62
C ARG A 94 -12.79 14.75 -3.92
N GLY A 95 -12.37 14.14 -5.02
CA GLY A 95 -12.60 14.66 -6.36
C GLY A 95 -13.92 14.14 -6.94
N TYR A 96 -14.64 15.01 -7.66
CA TYR A 96 -15.73 14.58 -8.53
C TYR A 96 -15.14 13.87 -9.75
N VAL A 97 -15.52 12.60 -9.97
CA VAL A 97 -15.24 11.91 -11.23
C VAL A 97 -16.50 11.99 -12.09
N SER A 98 -16.56 12.99 -12.97
CA SER A 98 -17.56 13.04 -14.04
C SER A 98 -16.99 12.35 -15.28
N PHE A 99 -17.03 11.02 -15.30
CA PHE A 99 -16.89 10.26 -16.55
C PHE A 99 -17.90 9.11 -16.54
N ILE A 100 -18.93 9.28 -17.37
CA ILE A 100 -20.04 8.36 -17.68
C ILE A 100 -21.27 8.47 -16.75
N HIS A 101 -22.37 8.85 -17.40
CA HIS A 101 -23.59 9.49 -16.92
C HIS A 101 -24.57 8.63 -16.07
N ILE A 102 -24.14 7.63 -15.29
CA ILE A 102 -25.13 6.79 -14.54
C ILE A 102 -24.78 6.52 -13.06
N PHE A 103 -23.55 6.70 -12.57
CA PHE A 103 -23.27 6.53 -11.13
C PHE A 103 -22.26 7.57 -10.63
N HIS A 104 -22.73 8.53 -9.83
CA HIS A 104 -21.85 9.45 -9.09
C HIS A 104 -21.18 8.67 -7.95
N VAL A 105 -19.93 8.23 -8.16
CA VAL A 105 -19.08 7.71 -7.08
C VAL A 105 -17.96 8.71 -6.85
N ASN A 106 -17.93 9.33 -5.67
CA ASN A 106 -16.81 10.17 -5.23
C ASN A 106 -15.66 9.26 -4.82
N VAL A 107 -14.63 9.16 -5.67
CA VAL A 107 -13.46 8.31 -5.42
C VAL A 107 -12.25 9.18 -5.12
N CYS A 108 -11.71 9.08 -3.90
CA CYS A 108 -10.40 9.65 -3.61
C CYS A 108 -9.30 8.77 -4.23
N ARG A 109 -8.26 9.41 -4.76
CA ARG A 109 -7.11 8.74 -5.39
C ARG A 109 -5.85 9.16 -4.64
N ILE A 110 -5.08 8.17 -4.21
CA ILE A 110 -3.79 8.37 -3.54
C ILE A 110 -2.71 7.58 -4.24
N ILE A 111 -1.46 7.96 -4.01
CA ILE A 111 -0.29 7.21 -4.46
C ILE A 111 0.40 6.66 -3.22
N LEU A 112 0.55 5.34 -3.15
CA LEU A 112 1.36 4.68 -2.13
C LEU A 112 2.74 4.35 -2.70
N VAL A 113 3.79 4.73 -1.99
CA VAL A 113 5.17 4.38 -2.35
C VAL A 113 5.66 3.30 -1.40
N ASP A 114 6.17 2.20 -1.95
CA ASP A 114 6.79 1.10 -1.21
C ASP A 114 7.80 0.40 -2.12
N SER A 115 8.66 -0.45 -1.56
CA SER A 115 9.60 -1.26 -2.34
C SER A 115 9.29 -2.74 -2.25
N THR A 116 9.72 -3.49 -3.27
CA THR A 116 9.61 -4.95 -3.32
C THR A 116 10.99 -5.56 -3.51
N ARG A 117 11.19 -6.76 -2.96
CA ARG A 117 12.41 -7.52 -3.24
C ARG A 117 12.37 -8.04 -4.68
N SER A 118 13.56 -8.13 -5.28
CA SER A 118 13.72 -8.74 -6.61
C SER A 118 13.07 -10.13 -6.66
N GLY A 119 12.39 -10.41 -7.77
CA GLY A 119 11.60 -11.63 -7.99
C GLY A 119 10.16 -11.60 -7.47
N LYS A 120 9.77 -10.61 -6.65
CA LYS A 120 8.36 -10.38 -6.30
C LYS A 120 7.76 -9.31 -7.20
N ARG A 121 6.56 -9.59 -7.74
CA ARG A 121 5.79 -8.61 -8.53
C ARG A 121 5.34 -7.40 -7.72
N MET A 122 5.02 -7.59 -6.44
CA MET A 122 4.60 -6.53 -5.52
C MET A 122 4.85 -6.96 -4.06
N PRO A 123 4.95 -6.01 -3.11
CA PRO A 123 5.10 -6.35 -1.71
C PRO A 123 3.78 -6.89 -1.13
N ASP A 124 3.88 -7.74 -0.09
CA ASP A 124 2.71 -8.25 0.63
C ASP A 124 1.87 -7.13 1.27
N ALA A 125 2.49 -5.98 1.53
CA ALA A 125 1.80 -4.77 1.96
C ALA A 125 0.75 -4.33 0.92
N PHE A 126 1.08 -4.36 -0.38
CA PHE A 126 0.17 -3.94 -1.44
C PHE A 126 -0.77 -5.06 -1.88
N SER A 127 -0.33 -6.32 -1.88
CA SER A 127 -1.18 -7.43 -2.32
C SER A 127 -2.23 -7.83 -1.29
N LYS A 128 -1.99 -7.58 0.01
CA LYS A 128 -2.84 -8.06 1.11
C LYS A 128 -3.11 -7.01 2.17
N THR A 129 -2.09 -6.39 2.77
CA THR A 129 -2.31 -5.47 3.92
C THR A 129 -3.15 -4.25 3.55
N VAL A 130 -2.88 -3.62 2.41
CA VAL A 130 -3.66 -2.48 1.88
C VAL A 130 -5.08 -2.92 1.50
N PRO A 131 -5.30 -4.00 0.72
CA PRO A 131 -6.64 -4.54 0.49
C PRO A 131 -7.46 -4.83 1.75
N ILE A 132 -6.83 -5.44 2.75
CA ILE A 132 -7.44 -5.70 4.06
C ILE A 132 -7.85 -4.37 4.69
N TRP A 133 -6.97 -3.38 4.70
CA TRP A 133 -7.25 -2.06 5.25
C TRP A 133 -8.45 -1.41 4.56
N CYS A 134 -8.48 -1.38 3.22
CA CYS A 134 -9.59 -0.80 2.47
C CYS A 134 -10.92 -1.47 2.84
N ALA A 135 -10.97 -2.81 2.86
CA ALA A 135 -12.19 -3.55 3.20
C ALA A 135 -12.65 -3.30 4.64
N VAL A 136 -11.72 -3.27 5.60
CA VAL A 136 -12.05 -3.01 7.02
C VAL A 136 -12.54 -1.58 7.21
N ILE A 137 -11.86 -0.58 6.65
CA ILE A 137 -12.28 0.82 6.77
C ILE A 137 -13.62 1.05 6.09
N ASN A 138 -13.81 0.59 4.85
CA ASN A 138 -15.08 0.78 4.14
C ASN A 138 -16.25 0.18 4.93
N ARG A 139 -16.11 -1.04 5.44
CA ARG A 139 -17.15 -1.69 6.28
C ARG A 139 -17.40 -0.96 7.61
N ALA A 140 -16.36 -0.44 8.24
CA ALA A 140 -16.48 0.27 9.53
C ALA A 140 -17.12 1.65 9.38
N VAL A 141 -16.91 2.30 8.23
CA VAL A 141 -17.32 3.68 7.96
C VAL A 141 -18.72 3.77 7.34
N CYS A 142 -18.95 3.08 6.22
CA CYS A 142 -20.17 3.26 5.43
C CYS A 142 -20.46 1.99 4.62
N GLN A 143 -21.59 1.35 4.92
CA GLN A 143 -22.00 0.13 4.21
C GLN A 143 -22.53 0.41 2.79
N GLU A 144 -22.75 1.66 2.42
CA GLU A 144 -23.14 2.05 1.06
C GLU A 144 -21.96 2.05 0.08
N TRP A 145 -20.72 1.95 0.58
CA TRP A 145 -19.53 1.85 -0.27
C TRP A 145 -19.24 0.40 -0.68
N ASP A 146 -18.32 0.23 -1.63
CA ASP A 146 -17.81 -1.10 -1.92
C ASP A 146 -17.00 -1.64 -0.74
N THR A 147 -17.57 -2.64 -0.07
CA THR A 147 -17.04 -3.26 1.15
C THR A 147 -16.30 -4.58 0.88
N ARG A 148 -16.12 -4.95 -0.39
CA ARG A 148 -15.48 -6.20 -0.77
C ARG A 148 -13.97 -6.14 -0.57
N LEU A 149 -13.38 -7.29 -0.32
CA LEU A 149 -11.94 -7.47 -0.33
C LEU A 149 -11.47 -7.58 -1.79
N TYR A 150 -10.38 -6.89 -2.14
CA TYR A 150 -9.78 -6.94 -3.48
C TYR A 150 -8.32 -7.30 -3.43
N THR A 151 -7.99 -8.56 -3.73
CA THR A 151 -6.59 -9.01 -3.82
C THR A 151 -6.22 -9.33 -5.27
N PRO A 152 -4.99 -9.01 -5.71
CA PRO A 152 -4.56 -9.29 -7.08
C PRO A 152 -4.39 -10.80 -7.32
N PRO A 153 -5.10 -11.39 -8.31
CA PRO A 153 -5.12 -12.84 -8.52
C PRO A 153 -3.77 -13.42 -8.95
N GLY A 154 -2.88 -12.59 -9.52
CA GLY A 154 -1.51 -12.98 -9.85
C GLY A 154 -0.54 -13.02 -8.65
N SER A 155 -0.99 -12.67 -7.45
CA SER A 155 -0.16 -12.66 -6.24
C SER A 155 -0.83 -13.28 -5.02
N VAL A 156 -2.16 -13.41 -5.02
CA VAL A 156 -2.94 -14.02 -3.94
C VAL A 156 -3.86 -15.07 -4.55
N SER A 157 -3.75 -16.31 -4.07
CA SER A 157 -4.61 -17.39 -4.55
C SER A 157 -6.07 -17.19 -4.11
N VAL A 158 -7.02 -17.78 -4.83
CA VAL A 158 -8.45 -17.73 -4.47
C VAL A 158 -8.69 -18.30 -3.05
N GLN A 159 -7.97 -19.35 -2.69
CA GLN A 159 -8.02 -19.96 -1.36
C GLN A 159 -7.56 -18.98 -0.27
N GLU A 160 -6.41 -18.33 -0.47
CA GLU A 160 -5.88 -17.35 0.47
C GLU A 160 -6.80 -16.13 0.58
N HIS A 161 -7.32 -15.63 -0.55
CA HIS A 161 -8.30 -14.56 -0.57
C HIS A 161 -9.50 -14.88 0.32
N TYR A 162 -10.10 -16.05 0.14
CA TYR A 162 -11.26 -16.50 0.92
C TYR A 162 -10.94 -16.65 2.43
N GLN A 163 -9.74 -17.10 2.77
CA GLN A 163 -9.29 -17.19 4.17
C GLN A 163 -9.10 -15.81 4.83
N ILE A 164 -8.63 -14.82 4.06
CA ILE A 164 -8.53 -13.43 4.53
C ILE A 164 -9.93 -12.83 4.70
N GLU A 165 -10.80 -13.00 3.70
CA GLU A 165 -12.15 -12.44 3.69
C GLU A 165 -12.96 -12.83 4.93
N LYS A 166 -12.86 -14.09 5.37
CA LYS A 166 -13.50 -14.60 6.62
C LYS A 166 -13.10 -13.86 7.89
N ARG A 167 -11.95 -13.17 7.90
CA ARG A 167 -11.42 -12.47 9.07
C ARG A 167 -11.81 -10.99 9.11
N ILE A 168 -12.27 -10.43 7.99
CA ILE A 168 -12.52 -9.00 7.84
C ILE A 168 -13.50 -8.49 8.90
N ASP A 169 -14.63 -9.18 9.10
CA ASP A 169 -15.67 -8.71 10.03
C ASP A 169 -15.20 -8.68 11.49
N GLY A 170 -14.31 -9.60 11.88
CA GLY A 170 -13.69 -9.58 13.20
C GLY A 170 -12.79 -8.36 13.41
N TRP A 171 -12.07 -7.93 12.36
CA TRP A 171 -11.25 -6.72 12.40
C TRP A 171 -12.11 -5.45 12.38
N VAL A 172 -13.22 -5.44 11.63
CA VAL A 172 -14.20 -4.35 11.66
C VAL A 172 -14.75 -4.18 13.07
N GLY A 173 -15.22 -5.25 13.72
CA GLY A 173 -15.71 -5.19 15.10
C GLY A 173 -14.65 -4.68 16.07
N SER A 174 -13.40 -5.15 15.94
CA SER A 174 -12.29 -4.69 16.76
C SER A 174 -12.00 -3.20 16.58
N LEU A 175 -12.05 -2.70 15.33
CA LEU A 175 -11.82 -1.30 15.01
C LEU A 175 -12.92 -0.41 15.58
N VAL A 176 -14.20 -0.77 15.35
CA VAL A 176 -15.36 0.00 15.83
C VAL A 176 -15.36 0.10 17.36
N VAL A 177 -15.09 -1.00 18.07
CA VAL A 177 -14.99 -1.00 19.55
C VAL A 177 -13.81 -0.17 20.04
N SER A 178 -12.68 -0.21 19.34
CA SER A 178 -11.48 0.53 19.74
C SER A 178 -11.58 2.04 19.46
N ALA A 179 -12.46 2.41 18.53
CA ALA A 179 -12.60 3.77 18.08
C ALA A 179 -14.02 4.24 18.39
N ASP A 180 -14.26 4.52 19.68
CA ASP A 180 -15.50 5.07 20.24
C ASP A 180 -16.02 6.33 19.52
N HIS A 181 -15.27 6.88 18.55
CA HIS A 181 -15.55 8.12 17.82
C HIS A 181 -15.45 8.03 16.28
N LEU A 182 -15.33 6.84 15.67
CA LEU A 182 -15.29 6.76 14.19
C LEU A 182 -16.56 7.32 13.53
N ALA A 183 -17.70 7.29 14.23
CA ALA A 183 -18.97 7.87 13.79
C ALA A 183 -19.04 9.40 13.87
N MET A 184 -18.03 10.10 14.40
CA MET A 184 -18.02 11.57 14.52
C MET A 184 -17.10 12.28 13.49
N VAL A 185 -16.42 11.54 12.61
CA VAL A 185 -15.40 12.10 11.69
C VAL A 185 -15.80 11.98 10.21
N LEU A 186 -17.00 11.47 9.91
CA LEU A 186 -17.56 11.35 8.56
C LEU A 186 -19.03 11.76 8.54
#